data_AF-A0A1G4HY44-F1
#
_entry.id   AF-A0A1G4HY44-F1
#
_cell.length_a   1.000
_cell.length_b   1.000
_cell.length_c   1.000
_cell.angle_alpha   90.00
_cell.angle_beta   90.00
_cell.angle_gamma   90.00
#
_symmetry.space_group_name_H-M   'P 1'
#
loop_
_entity.id
_entity.type
_entity.pdbx_description
1 polymer ?
#
loop_
_entity_poly.entity_id
_entity_poly.type
_entity_poly.pdbx_seq_one_letter_code
_entity_poly.pdbx_strand_id
1 'polypeptide(L)'
;MSLADSAWRKLFTPEGEGAEKRPKAKPTENFPVEWKDKWEVWAEAEKALQDNNEEKTLKELLGLQHVSEAKKVQIRSIIAAYVEAAFEIYSNFESANKKVPADDTKIKGELLTTLYGGSAGYDSTAEGGKLYIGTKGGYSTVCGGSSGNDPTLTVAATFACVCGVARSKSSFHLCHANQTTKPK
;
A
#
# COMPACT_ATOMS: atom_id res chain seq x y z
N MET A 1 -6.83 15.61 -18.38
CA MET A 1 -7.87 16.17 -19.29
C MET A 1 -8.08 17.67 -19.17
N SER A 2 -8.11 18.28 -17.98
CA SER A 2 -8.44 19.72 -17.79
C SER A 2 -7.53 20.70 -18.54
N LEU A 3 -6.27 20.31 -18.76
CA LEU A 3 -5.33 21.10 -19.54
C LEU A 3 -5.50 20.93 -21.05
N ALA A 4 -6.12 19.84 -21.53
CA ALA A 4 -6.22 19.45 -22.94
C ALA A 4 -7.01 20.46 -23.78
N ASP A 5 -6.77 20.48 -25.10
CA ASP A 5 -7.43 21.42 -26.00
C ASP A 5 -8.87 20.96 -26.24
N SER A 6 -9.71 21.90 -26.61
CA SER A 6 -11.14 21.64 -26.74
C SER A 6 -11.46 20.64 -27.85
N ALA A 7 -10.67 20.59 -28.93
CA ALA A 7 -10.87 19.61 -30.00
C ALA A 7 -10.59 18.19 -29.51
N TRP A 8 -9.48 18.01 -28.78
CA TRP A 8 -9.16 16.74 -28.13
C TRP A 8 -10.23 16.31 -27.13
N ARG A 9 -10.64 17.20 -26.22
CA ARG A 9 -11.63 16.88 -25.18
C ARG A 9 -12.98 16.47 -25.75
N LYS A 10 -13.38 17.05 -26.88
CA LYS A 10 -14.63 16.68 -27.58
C LYS A 10 -14.69 15.20 -27.96
N LEU A 11 -13.55 14.54 -28.19
CA LEU A 11 -13.50 13.10 -28.47
C LEU A 11 -14.03 12.27 -27.29
N PHE A 12 -13.98 12.80 -26.08
CA PHE A 12 -14.36 12.15 -24.83
C PHE A 12 -15.67 12.69 -24.24
N THR A 13 -16.45 13.42 -25.04
CA THR A 13 -17.75 13.95 -24.60
C THR A 13 -18.59 12.80 -24.03
N PRO A 14 -18.99 12.87 -22.74
CA PRO A 14 -19.76 11.82 -22.09
C PRO A 14 -21.06 11.53 -22.83
N GLU A 15 -21.53 10.30 -22.71
CA GLU A 15 -22.79 9.86 -23.30
C GLU A 15 -23.92 10.00 -22.27
N GLY A 16 -25.12 10.34 -22.74
CA GLY A 16 -26.28 10.60 -21.86
C GLY A 16 -26.19 11.95 -21.13
N GLU A 17 -27.22 12.23 -20.32
CA GLU A 17 -27.36 13.49 -19.59
C GLU A 17 -27.75 13.26 -18.13
N GLY A 18 -27.47 14.25 -17.27
CA GLY A 18 -27.84 14.22 -15.85
C GLY A 18 -27.31 12.98 -15.11
N ALA A 19 -28.20 12.28 -14.39
CA ALA A 19 -27.84 11.10 -13.60
C ALA A 19 -27.41 9.89 -14.45
N GLU A 20 -27.75 9.87 -15.75
CA GLU A 20 -27.41 8.75 -16.64
C GLU A 20 -26.09 8.97 -17.39
N LYS A 21 -25.39 10.06 -17.12
CA LYS A 21 -24.14 10.43 -17.79
C LYS A 21 -23.05 9.38 -17.59
N ARG A 22 -22.49 8.87 -18.68
CA ARG A 22 -21.48 7.81 -18.70
C ARG A 22 -20.22 8.25 -19.46
N PRO A 23 -19.04 7.73 -19.09
CA PRO A 23 -17.82 7.94 -19.87
C PRO A 23 -18.03 7.53 -21.32
N LYS A 24 -17.36 8.22 -22.25
CA LYS A 24 -17.44 7.90 -23.68
C LYS A 24 -16.95 6.48 -23.95
N ALA A 25 -17.79 5.66 -24.59
CA ALA A 25 -17.42 4.31 -24.99
C ALA A 25 -16.24 4.31 -25.96
N LYS A 26 -15.40 3.28 -25.87
CA LYS A 26 -14.24 3.12 -26.75
C LYS A 26 -14.68 2.90 -28.20
N PRO A 27 -14.09 3.62 -29.18
CA PRO A 27 -14.36 3.39 -30.60
C PRO A 27 -13.99 1.98 -31.05
N THR A 28 -14.79 1.43 -31.97
CA THR A 28 -14.58 0.10 -32.55
C THR A 28 -13.72 0.13 -33.83
N GLU A 29 -13.58 1.28 -34.47
CA GLU A 29 -12.89 1.46 -35.76
C GLU A 29 -11.86 2.59 -35.70
N ASN A 30 -10.80 2.49 -36.51
CA ASN A 30 -9.73 3.50 -36.64
C ASN A 30 -9.17 3.98 -35.30
N PHE A 31 -9.02 3.04 -34.36
CA PHE A 31 -8.62 3.33 -32.99
C PHE A 31 -7.12 3.10 -32.80
N PRO A 32 -6.33 4.14 -32.45
CA PRO A 32 -4.89 3.99 -32.25
C PRO A 32 -4.56 3.03 -31.10
N VAL A 33 -3.59 2.14 -31.32
CA VAL A 33 -3.24 1.09 -30.35
C VAL A 33 -2.79 1.71 -29.03
N GLU A 34 -2.04 2.80 -29.09
CA GLU A 34 -1.50 3.53 -27.94
C GLU A 34 -2.56 4.23 -27.09
N TRP A 35 -3.81 4.32 -27.57
CA TRP A 35 -4.93 4.88 -26.80
C TRP A 35 -5.68 3.80 -26.03
N LYS A 36 -5.44 2.50 -26.32
CA LYS A 36 -6.27 1.39 -25.84
C LYS A 36 -6.41 1.38 -24.34
N ASP A 37 -5.30 1.50 -23.64
CA ASP A 37 -5.26 1.39 -22.18
C ASP A 37 -5.54 2.75 -21.50
N LYS A 38 -5.44 3.85 -22.28
CA LYS A 38 -5.62 5.22 -21.78
C LYS A 38 -7.05 5.74 -21.96
N TRP A 39 -7.81 5.17 -22.90
CA TRP A 39 -9.12 5.67 -23.29
C TRP A 39 -10.11 5.76 -22.14
N GLU A 40 -10.22 4.68 -21.35
CA GLU A 40 -11.14 4.62 -20.22
C GLU A 40 -10.81 5.70 -19.18
N VAL A 41 -9.52 5.83 -18.81
CA VAL A 41 -9.03 6.86 -17.89
C VAL A 41 -9.32 8.28 -18.42
N TRP A 42 -9.13 8.53 -19.71
CA TRP A 42 -9.42 9.83 -20.30
C TRP A 42 -10.92 10.14 -20.36
N ALA A 43 -11.74 9.16 -20.72
CA ALA A 43 -13.19 9.28 -20.79
C ALA A 43 -13.81 9.54 -19.41
N GLU A 44 -13.32 8.84 -18.37
CA GLU A 44 -13.73 9.07 -16.99
C GLU A 44 -13.30 10.45 -16.50
N ALA A 45 -12.06 10.85 -16.76
CA ALA A 45 -11.56 12.16 -16.37
C ALA A 45 -12.36 13.29 -17.04
N GLU A 46 -12.71 13.17 -18.32
CA GLU A 46 -13.55 14.16 -19.00
C GLU A 46 -14.97 14.21 -18.42
N LYS A 47 -15.57 13.05 -18.15
CA LYS A 47 -16.87 13.00 -17.46
C LYS A 47 -16.80 13.74 -16.13
N ALA A 48 -15.82 13.41 -15.28
CA ALA A 48 -15.66 14.02 -13.96
C ALA A 48 -15.49 15.54 -14.04
N LEU A 49 -14.70 16.04 -15.00
CA LEU A 49 -14.51 17.49 -15.18
C LEU A 49 -15.80 18.23 -15.55
N GLN A 50 -16.72 17.56 -16.25
CA GLN A 50 -17.99 18.13 -16.65
C GLN A 50 -19.08 18.00 -15.57
N ASP A 51 -18.79 17.37 -14.43
CA ASP A 51 -19.74 17.25 -13.32
C ASP A 51 -19.55 18.43 -12.34
N ASN A 52 -20.66 18.94 -11.78
CA ASN A 52 -20.72 19.81 -10.59
C ASN A 52 -19.58 20.84 -10.38
N ASN A 53 -19.16 21.58 -11.41
CA ASN A 53 -18.05 22.54 -11.36
C ASN A 53 -16.67 21.96 -11.02
N GLU A 54 -16.47 20.65 -11.11
CA GLU A 54 -15.20 19.97 -10.78
C GLU A 54 -14.02 20.53 -11.58
N GLU A 55 -14.20 20.86 -12.86
CA GLU A 55 -13.13 21.50 -13.64
C GLU A 55 -12.74 22.87 -13.08
N LYS A 56 -13.72 23.66 -12.60
CA LYS A 56 -13.45 24.97 -12.00
C LYS A 56 -12.71 24.79 -10.68
N THR A 57 -13.21 23.92 -9.79
CA THR A 57 -12.59 23.61 -8.51
C THR A 57 -11.15 23.12 -8.68
N LEU A 58 -10.92 22.19 -9.61
CA LEU A 58 -9.58 21.68 -9.91
C LEU A 58 -8.65 22.78 -10.40
N LYS A 59 -9.12 23.66 -11.29
CA LYS A 59 -8.31 24.78 -11.78
C LYS A 59 -7.98 25.77 -10.69
N GLU A 60 -8.91 26.09 -9.80
CA GLU A 60 -8.68 26.97 -8.66
C GLU A 60 -7.66 26.36 -7.69
N LEU A 61 -7.80 25.08 -7.35
CA LEU A 61 -6.87 24.34 -6.49
C LEU A 61 -5.44 24.35 -7.04
N LEU A 62 -5.29 24.23 -8.36
CA LEU A 62 -3.99 24.19 -9.03
C LEU A 62 -3.48 25.58 -9.45
N GLY A 63 -4.21 26.66 -9.18
CA GLY A 63 -3.84 28.01 -9.61
C GLY A 63 -3.86 28.21 -11.13
N LEU A 64 -4.70 27.46 -11.86
CA LEU A 64 -4.78 27.41 -13.32
C LEU A 64 -5.94 28.23 -13.91
N GLN A 65 -6.72 28.94 -13.09
CA GLN A 65 -7.95 29.62 -13.48
C GLN A 65 -7.78 30.74 -14.53
N HIS A 66 -6.59 31.34 -14.61
CA HIS A 66 -6.28 32.43 -15.55
C HIS A 66 -5.17 32.09 -16.55
N VAL A 67 -4.85 30.80 -16.71
CA VAL A 67 -3.78 30.34 -17.60
C VAL A 67 -4.25 30.39 -19.06
N SER A 68 -3.52 31.10 -19.91
CA SER A 68 -3.78 31.17 -21.35
C SER A 68 -3.58 29.82 -22.04
N GLU A 69 -4.20 29.61 -23.20
CA GLU A 69 -4.05 28.36 -23.97
C GLU A 69 -2.59 28.05 -24.31
N ALA A 70 -1.81 29.06 -24.73
CA ALA A 70 -0.39 28.90 -24.99
C ALA A 70 0.37 28.40 -23.75
N LYS A 71 -0.01 28.88 -22.56
CA LYS A 71 0.62 28.44 -21.31
C LYS A 71 0.13 27.05 -20.89
N LYS A 72 -1.12 26.68 -21.18
CA LYS A 72 -1.60 25.29 -21.00
C LYS A 72 -0.79 24.31 -21.84
N VAL A 73 -0.49 24.64 -23.10
CA VAL A 73 0.37 23.82 -23.97
C VAL A 73 1.75 23.63 -23.34
N GLN A 74 2.38 24.72 -22.86
CA GLN A 74 3.68 24.62 -22.17
C GLN A 74 3.60 23.72 -20.93
N ILE A 75 2.57 23.88 -20.10
CA ILE A 75 2.38 23.06 -18.90
C ILE A 75 2.20 21.59 -19.28
N ARG A 76 1.39 21.27 -20.29
CA ARG A 76 1.23 19.89 -20.78
C ARG A 76 2.57 19.27 -21.16
N SER A 77 3.41 19.99 -21.89
CA SER A 77 4.73 19.51 -22.27
C SER A 77 5.64 19.25 -21.05
N ILE A 78 5.59 20.14 -20.05
CA ILE A 78 6.38 20.00 -18.82
C ILE A 78 5.93 18.78 -18.01
N ILE A 79 4.62 18.54 -17.91
CA ILE A 79 4.09 17.45 -17.06
C ILE A 79 3.98 16.11 -17.77
N ALA A 80 4.23 16.03 -19.08
CA ALA A 80 3.99 14.83 -19.88
C ALA A 80 4.69 13.58 -19.32
N ALA A 81 5.95 13.69 -18.94
CA ALA A 81 6.71 12.59 -18.36
C ALA A 81 6.14 12.13 -16.99
N TYR A 82 5.68 13.08 -16.16
CA TYR A 82 5.07 12.78 -14.87
C TYR A 82 3.72 12.08 -15.03
N VAL A 83 2.93 12.50 -16.01
CA VAL A 83 1.65 11.87 -16.32
C VAL A 83 1.84 10.45 -16.84
N GLU A 84 2.85 10.20 -17.67
CA GLU A 84 3.15 8.85 -18.15
C GLU A 84 3.58 7.92 -17.01
N ALA A 85 4.49 8.39 -16.14
CA ALA A 85 4.91 7.63 -14.97
C ALA A 85 3.74 7.35 -14.00
N ALA A 86 2.87 8.34 -13.77
CA ALA A 86 1.68 8.17 -12.94
C ALA A 86 0.70 7.15 -13.55
N PHE A 87 0.53 7.18 -14.88
CA PHE A 87 -0.30 6.21 -15.58
C PHE A 87 0.27 4.79 -15.48
N GLU A 88 1.58 4.62 -15.66
CA GLU A 88 2.24 3.31 -15.49
C GLU A 88 2.02 2.73 -14.08
N ILE A 89 2.20 3.54 -13.03
CA ILE A 89 1.93 3.13 -11.65
C ILE A 89 0.46 2.74 -11.47
N TYR A 90 -0.47 3.55 -11.99
CA TYR A 90 -1.90 3.28 -11.92
C TYR A 90 -2.27 1.98 -12.66
N SER A 91 -1.77 1.77 -13.87
CA SER A 91 -2.02 0.54 -14.65
C SER A 91 -1.42 -0.70 -13.99
N ASN A 92 -0.24 -0.58 -13.38
CA ASN A 92 0.35 -1.66 -12.58
C ASN A 92 -0.51 -1.98 -11.36
N PHE A 93 -1.06 -0.96 -10.69
CA PHE A 93 -2.00 -1.15 -9.58
C PHE A 93 -3.30 -1.84 -10.04
N GLU A 94 -3.94 -1.38 -11.11
CA GLU A 94 -5.18 -1.99 -11.62
C GLU A 94 -4.95 -3.43 -12.10
N SER A 95 -3.81 -3.71 -12.77
CA SER A 95 -3.48 -5.03 -13.31
C SER A 95 -3.03 -6.05 -12.27
N ALA A 96 -2.49 -5.62 -11.13
CA ALA A 96 -2.06 -6.51 -10.03
C ALA A 96 -3.24 -7.18 -9.27
N ASN A 97 -4.46 -7.08 -9.81
CA ASN A 97 -5.74 -7.12 -9.11
C ASN A 97 -5.79 -6.02 -8.04
N LYS A 98 -6.92 -5.32 -7.92
CA LYS A 98 -7.26 -4.49 -6.75
C LYS A 98 -7.26 -5.35 -5.48
N LYS A 99 -6.11 -5.81 -5.02
CA LYS A 99 -5.90 -6.17 -3.64
C LYS A 99 -5.95 -4.84 -2.93
N VAL A 100 -7.16 -4.46 -2.53
CA VAL A 100 -7.34 -3.55 -1.40
C VAL A 100 -6.27 -3.97 -0.40
N PRO A 101 -5.33 -3.08 -0.03
CA PRO A 101 -4.40 -3.40 1.04
C PRO A 101 -5.22 -4.03 2.16
N ALA A 102 -4.78 -5.18 2.68
CA ALA A 102 -5.50 -5.81 3.77
C ALA A 102 -5.80 -4.73 4.84
N ASP A 103 -7.01 -4.70 5.38
CA ASP A 103 -7.37 -3.73 6.41
C ASP A 103 -6.24 -3.63 7.44
N ASP A 104 -5.91 -2.43 7.91
CA ASP A 104 -4.79 -2.20 8.83
C ASP A 104 -4.90 -3.12 10.06
N THR A 105 -6.12 -3.46 10.48
CA THR A 105 -6.38 -4.45 11.53
C THR A 105 -5.87 -5.85 11.18
N LYS A 106 -6.07 -6.29 9.94
CA LYS A 106 -5.60 -7.57 9.43
C LYS A 106 -4.08 -7.58 9.28
N ILE A 107 -3.49 -6.52 8.72
CA ILE A 107 -2.03 -6.37 8.62
C ILE A 107 -1.41 -6.40 10.02
N LYS A 108 -1.97 -5.63 10.96
CA LYS A 108 -1.54 -5.63 12.36
C LYS A 108 -1.67 -7.01 12.99
N GLY A 109 -2.78 -7.72 12.75
CA GLY A 109 -2.98 -9.07 13.26
C GLY A 109 -1.96 -10.07 12.74
N GLU A 110 -1.63 -10.02 11.44
CA GLU A 110 -0.60 -10.86 10.82
C GLU A 110 0.79 -10.56 11.39
N LEU A 111 1.16 -9.27 11.48
CA LEU A 111 2.43 -8.84 12.09
C LEU A 111 2.55 -9.30 13.55
N LEU A 112 1.51 -9.10 14.37
CA LEU A 112 1.51 -9.53 15.77
C LEU A 112 1.58 -11.04 15.90
N THR A 113 0.96 -11.79 14.98
CA THR A 113 1.05 -13.25 14.95
C THR A 113 2.47 -13.71 14.63
N THR A 114 3.15 -13.10 13.67
CA THR A 114 4.56 -13.42 13.38
C THR A 114 5.50 -13.02 14.51
N LEU A 115 5.24 -11.87 15.16
CA LEU A 115 6.06 -11.38 16.25
C LEU A 115 5.87 -12.18 17.55
N TYR A 116 4.63 -12.53 17.90
CA TYR A 116 4.24 -13.00 19.23
C TYR A 116 3.40 -14.29 19.24
N GLY A 117 3.07 -14.86 18.08
CA GLY A 117 2.28 -16.09 18.00
C GLY A 117 0.78 -15.89 18.21
N GLY A 118 0.30 -14.64 18.23
CA GLY A 118 -1.11 -14.32 18.34
C GLY A 118 -1.46 -12.92 17.82
N SER A 119 -2.67 -12.78 17.30
CA SER A 119 -3.15 -11.53 16.67
C SER A 119 -3.42 -10.38 17.66
N ALA A 120 -3.51 -10.68 18.96
CA ALA A 120 -3.70 -9.68 20.02
C ALA A 120 -2.37 -9.16 20.61
N GLY A 121 -1.22 -9.67 20.15
CA GLY A 121 0.10 -9.37 20.70
C GLY A 121 0.60 -10.38 21.72
N TYR A 122 1.56 -9.98 22.54
CA TYR A 122 2.22 -10.85 23.52
C TYR A 122 1.28 -11.26 24.67
N ASP A 123 1.25 -12.56 24.95
CA ASP A 123 0.47 -13.17 26.03
C ASP A 123 1.34 -14.15 26.83
N SER A 124 1.78 -13.71 28.01
CA SER A 124 2.64 -14.50 28.92
C SER A 124 1.96 -15.73 29.54
N THR A 125 0.64 -15.85 29.43
CA THR A 125 -0.11 -16.97 30.02
C THR A 125 -0.13 -18.20 29.11
N ALA A 126 0.15 -18.03 27.81
CA ALA A 126 0.08 -19.06 26.79
C ALA A 126 1.31 -19.09 25.88
N GLU A 127 2.50 -18.89 26.46
CA GLU A 127 3.77 -18.83 25.72
C GLU A 127 4.06 -20.14 24.96
N GLY A 128 3.86 -21.29 25.60
CA GLY A 128 3.99 -22.61 24.95
C GLY A 128 2.84 -22.86 23.99
N GLY A 129 3.15 -23.11 22.72
CA GLY A 129 2.18 -23.29 21.63
C GLY A 129 1.84 -22.00 20.88
N LYS A 130 2.20 -20.82 21.40
CA LYS A 130 2.10 -19.53 20.67
C LYS A 130 3.46 -18.99 20.26
N LEU A 131 4.35 -18.74 21.24
CA LEU A 131 5.67 -18.16 20.97
C LEU A 131 6.65 -19.18 20.40
N TYR A 132 6.54 -20.43 20.86
CA TYR A 132 7.35 -21.56 20.48
C TYR A 132 6.52 -22.83 20.47
N ILE A 133 6.92 -23.84 19.71
CA ILE A 133 6.31 -25.18 19.78
C ILE A 133 6.71 -25.80 21.12
N GLY A 134 5.79 -26.53 21.77
CA GLY A 134 6.05 -27.27 22.99
C GLY A 134 5.34 -26.72 24.23
N THR A 135 5.55 -27.37 25.37
CA THR A 135 4.99 -26.93 26.66
C THR A 135 5.87 -25.83 27.27
N LYS A 136 5.28 -25.01 28.15
CA LYS A 136 6.01 -23.93 28.82
C LYS A 136 7.26 -24.47 29.51
N GLY A 137 8.42 -23.90 29.18
CA GLY A 137 9.72 -24.36 29.66
C GLY A 137 10.68 -23.21 30.00
N GLY A 138 11.73 -23.53 30.76
CA GLY A 138 12.82 -22.58 31.02
C GLY A 138 13.77 -22.44 29.83
N TYR A 139 14.67 -21.45 29.88
CA TYR A 139 15.60 -21.11 28.80
C TYR A 139 16.33 -22.32 28.20
N SER A 140 16.92 -23.20 29.01
CA SER A 140 17.65 -24.37 28.49
C SER A 140 16.77 -25.37 27.77
N THR A 141 15.50 -25.48 28.16
CA THR A 141 14.53 -26.39 27.54
C THR A 141 14.06 -25.85 26.20
N VAL A 142 13.70 -24.57 26.16
CA VAL A 142 13.15 -23.91 24.96
C VAL A 142 14.26 -23.55 23.96
N CYS A 143 15.35 -22.95 24.42
CA CYS A 143 16.43 -22.44 23.57
C CYS A 143 17.59 -23.44 23.38
N GLY A 144 17.64 -24.52 24.15
CA GLY A 144 18.71 -25.52 24.08
C GLY A 144 18.53 -26.57 22.99
N GLY A 145 17.51 -26.46 22.14
CA GLY A 145 17.29 -27.36 21.01
C GLY A 145 16.85 -28.78 21.40
N SER A 146 16.26 -28.96 22.58
CA SER A 146 15.73 -30.26 23.01
C SER A 146 14.56 -30.71 22.11
N SER A 147 14.51 -32.01 21.79
CA SER A 147 13.47 -32.60 20.94
C SER A 147 12.09 -32.34 21.54
N GLY A 148 11.30 -31.46 20.92
CA GLY A 148 9.94 -31.11 21.34
C GLY A 148 9.70 -29.62 21.61
N ASN A 149 10.74 -28.78 21.61
CA ASN A 149 10.58 -27.32 21.62
C ASN A 149 11.19 -26.67 20.38
N ASP A 150 10.49 -25.69 19.80
CA ASP A 150 10.99 -24.91 18.65
C ASP A 150 10.81 -23.40 18.91
N PRO A 151 11.89 -22.68 19.28
CA PRO A 151 11.84 -21.25 19.51
C PRO A 151 11.86 -20.39 18.23
N THR A 152 11.91 -21.00 17.05
CA THR A 152 11.96 -20.26 15.77
C THR A 152 10.59 -19.87 15.24
N LEU A 153 9.51 -20.33 15.89
CA LEU A 153 8.12 -20.07 15.50
C LEU A 153 7.77 -18.57 15.46
N THR A 154 8.38 -17.76 16.33
CA THR A 154 8.13 -16.31 16.39
C THR A 154 9.43 -15.52 16.51
N VAL A 155 9.38 -14.26 16.08
CA VAL A 155 10.52 -13.34 16.22
C VAL A 155 10.86 -13.12 17.69
N ALA A 156 9.85 -13.00 18.56
CA ALA A 156 10.08 -12.78 19.99
C ALA A 156 10.76 -13.98 20.67
N ALA A 157 10.35 -15.23 20.36
CA ALA A 157 11.00 -16.41 20.92
C ALA A 157 12.44 -16.58 20.40
N THR A 158 12.66 -16.34 19.10
CA THR A 158 13.99 -16.36 18.50
C THR A 158 14.90 -15.32 19.18
N PHE A 159 14.40 -14.09 19.32
CA PHE A 159 15.12 -13.01 19.98
C PHE A 159 15.41 -13.33 21.45
N ALA A 160 14.46 -13.90 22.18
CA ALA A 160 14.67 -14.33 23.57
C ALA A 160 15.73 -15.43 23.69
N CYS A 161 15.87 -16.32 22.71
CA CYS A 161 16.92 -17.35 22.71
C CYS A 161 18.30 -16.83 22.29
N VAL A 162 18.36 -15.82 21.42
CA VAL A 162 19.63 -15.19 21.02
C VAL A 162 20.12 -14.20 22.07
N CYS A 163 19.21 -13.44 22.66
CA CYS A 163 19.52 -12.30 23.52
C CYS A 163 19.30 -12.57 25.01
N GLY A 164 18.50 -13.59 25.35
CA GLY A 164 18.25 -13.99 26.72
C GLY A 164 19.43 -14.76 27.31
N VAL A 165 19.45 -14.81 28.64
CA VAL A 165 20.55 -15.42 29.39
C VAL A 165 19.97 -16.42 30.35
N ALA A 166 20.50 -17.64 30.33
CA ALA A 166 20.12 -18.68 31.28
C ALA A 166 20.25 -18.15 32.72
N ARG A 167 19.30 -18.52 33.60
CA ARG A 167 19.23 -17.99 34.97
C ARG A 167 20.53 -18.19 35.77
N SER A 168 21.32 -19.21 35.44
CA SER A 168 22.59 -19.58 36.07
C SER A 168 23.83 -18.87 35.50
N LYS A 169 23.68 -18.02 34.47
CA LYS A 169 24.77 -17.31 33.81
C LYS A 169 24.72 -15.80 34.11
N SER A 170 25.89 -15.17 34.10
CA SER A 170 26.12 -13.75 34.45
C SER A 170 26.55 -12.89 33.26
N SER A 171 26.43 -13.39 32.02
CA SER A 171 26.79 -12.66 30.80
C SER A 171 25.60 -11.85 30.31
N PHE A 172 25.52 -10.54 30.60
CA PHE A 172 24.30 -9.74 30.41
C PHE A 172 24.24 -8.93 29.10
N HIS A 173 25.20 -9.09 28.17
CA HIS A 173 25.38 -8.19 27.01
C HIS A 173 25.36 -8.90 25.65
N LEU A 174 24.40 -9.79 25.39
CA LEU A 174 24.38 -10.54 24.13
C LEU A 174 23.87 -9.70 22.94
N CYS A 175 22.85 -8.88 23.15
CA CYS A 175 22.23 -8.10 22.07
C CYS A 175 22.21 -6.59 22.29
N HIS A 176 22.67 -6.11 23.44
CA HIS A 176 22.82 -4.67 23.68
C HIS A 176 23.86 -4.37 24.76
N ALA A 177 24.77 -3.45 24.47
CA ALA A 177 25.89 -3.09 25.36
C ALA A 177 25.44 -2.51 26.73
N ASN A 178 24.25 -1.88 26.80
CA ASN A 178 23.73 -1.29 28.04
C ASN A 178 22.72 -2.18 28.80
N GLN A 179 22.53 -3.46 28.43
CA GLN A 179 21.69 -4.36 29.22
C GLN A 179 22.44 -4.79 30.50
N THR A 180 22.26 -4.02 31.58
CA THR A 180 22.95 -4.25 32.87
C THR A 180 22.10 -5.02 33.88
N THR A 181 20.86 -5.35 33.54
CA THR A 181 19.92 -6.03 34.44
C THR A 181 19.27 -7.24 33.76
N LYS A 182 19.12 -8.32 34.53
CA LYS A 182 18.37 -9.50 34.13
C LYS A 182 16.92 -9.09 33.85
N PRO A 183 16.34 -9.37 32.67
CA PRO A 183 14.89 -9.20 32.50
C PRO A 183 14.21 -10.06 33.56
N LYS A 184 13.40 -9.41 34.42
CA LYS A 184 12.69 -10.06 35.53
C LYS A 184 11.55 -10.93 35.01
#